data_AF-A0A2N9XZE7-F1
#
_entry.id   AF-A0A2N9XZE7-F1
#
_cell.length_a   1.000
_cell.length_b   1.000
_cell.length_c   1.000
_cell.angle_alpha   90.00
_cell.angle_beta   90.00
_cell.angle_gamma   90.00
#
_symmetry.space_group_name_H-M   'P 1'
#
loop_
_entity.id
_entity.type
_entity.pdbx_description
1 polymer ?
#
loop_
_entity_poly.entity_id
_entity_poly.type
_entity_poly.pdbx_seq_one_letter_code
_entity_poly.pdbx_strand_id
1 'polypeptide(L)'
;MIRKILTEIRKGPTILTLSQIIDIIKSLQLLKVEEILKNEKYFLEILDLLVESYSDSAIFEVNNNNKFFLEKFSDWLLKLGKKHPIGKNKDDLSSYSDIFLKEM
;
A
#
# COMPACT_ATOMS: atom_id res chain seq x y z
N MET A 1 -2.33 -3.67 15.17
CA MET A 1 -1.07 -3.73 14.41
C MET A 1 -0.99 -2.61 13.38
N ILE A 2 -2.04 -2.34 12.60
CA ILE A 2 -2.11 -1.23 11.62
C ILE A 2 -1.68 0.12 12.20
N ARG A 3 -2.21 0.51 13.37
CA ARG A 3 -1.82 1.77 14.02
C ARG A 3 -0.34 1.86 14.38
N LYS A 4 0.30 0.71 14.67
CA LYS A 4 1.75 0.67 14.93
C LYS A 4 2.52 0.94 13.64
N ILE A 5 2.15 0.29 12.53
CA ILE A 5 2.74 0.55 11.21
C ILE A 5 2.65 2.03 10.86
N LEU A 6 1.46 2.63 10.97
CA LEU A 6 1.28 4.06 10.69
C LEU A 6 2.11 4.96 11.61
N THR A 7 2.23 4.61 12.89
CA THR A 7 3.05 5.36 13.84
C THR A 7 4.52 5.31 13.46
N GLU A 8 5.02 4.14 13.04
CA GLU A 8 6.42 3.99 12.62
C GLU A 8 6.70 4.73 11.31
N ILE A 9 5.77 4.72 10.34
CA ILE A 9 5.87 5.55 9.13
C ILE A 9 6.00 7.03 9.49
N ARG A 10 5.11 7.53 10.37
CA ARG A 10 5.09 8.95 10.78
C ARG A 10 6.31 9.40 11.59
N LYS A 11 7.02 8.49 12.24
CA LYS A 11 8.30 8.78 12.92
C LYS A 11 9.49 8.74 11.97
N GLY A 12 9.33 8.10 10.83
CA GLY A 12 10.34 7.92 9.81
C GLY A 12 10.50 9.15 8.90
N PRO A 13 11.23 9.00 7.78
CA PRO A 13 11.35 10.06 6.78
C PRO A 13 10.00 10.39 6.16
N THR A 14 9.83 11.65 5.73
CA THR A 14 8.61 12.13 5.08
C THR A 14 8.33 11.41 3.76
N ILE A 15 9.38 11.04 3.03
CA ILE A 15 9.31 10.28 1.78
C ILE A 15 10.01 8.94 1.98
N LEU A 16 9.32 7.84 1.66
CA LEU A 16 9.82 6.48 1.82
C LEU A 16 10.58 6.00 0.57
N THR A 17 11.68 5.28 0.78
CA THR A 17 12.36 4.55 -0.30
C THR A 17 11.57 3.32 -0.73
N LEU A 18 11.85 2.77 -1.91
CA LEU A 18 11.15 1.59 -2.40
C LEU A 18 11.33 0.38 -1.48
N SER A 19 12.52 0.21 -0.88
CA SER A 19 12.75 -0.85 0.09
C SER A 19 11.83 -0.71 1.32
N GLN A 20 11.65 0.51 1.83
CA GLN A 20 10.78 0.77 2.98
C GLN A 20 9.31 0.52 2.63
N ILE A 21 8.87 0.96 1.45
CA ILE A 21 7.53 0.69 0.91
C ILE A 21 7.28 -0.83 0.86
N ILE A 22 8.22 -1.60 0.32
CA ILE A 22 8.12 -3.06 0.23
C ILE A 22 7.98 -3.72 1.61
N ASP A 23 8.75 -3.28 2.60
CA ASP A 23 8.67 -3.86 3.95
C ASP A 23 7.36 -3.52 4.66
N ILE A 24 6.83 -2.32 4.42
CA ILE A 24 5.49 -1.94 4.90
C ILE A 24 4.42 -2.79 4.20
N ILE A 25 4.49 -2.98 2.89
CA ILE A 25 3.57 -3.82 2.13
C ILE A 25 3.55 -5.25 2.67
N LYS A 26 4.73 -5.86 2.89
CA LYS A 26 4.83 -7.19 3.50
C LYS A 26 4.12 -7.23 4.85
N SER A 27 4.33 -6.20 5.67
CA SER A 27 3.71 -6.08 6.99
C SER A 27 2.19 -5.97 6.89
N LEU A 28 1.66 -5.26 5.89
CA LEU A 28 0.22 -5.14 5.63
C LEU A 28 -0.38 -6.49 5.18
N GLN A 29 0.29 -7.22 4.30
CA GLN A 29 -0.18 -8.51 3.78
C GLN A 29 -0.21 -9.62 4.85
N LEU A 30 0.53 -9.46 5.95
CA LEU A 30 0.48 -10.36 7.11
C LEU A 30 -0.73 -10.10 8.03
N LEU A 31 -1.44 -9.00 7.84
CA LEU A 31 -2.60 -8.66 8.66
C LEU A 31 -3.80 -9.51 8.27
N LYS A 32 -4.61 -9.82 9.28
CA LYS A 32 -5.92 -10.41 9.05
C LYS A 32 -6.85 -9.39 8.42
N VAL A 33 -7.68 -9.83 7.48
CA VAL A 33 -8.64 -8.97 6.78
C VAL A 33 -9.58 -8.30 7.78
N GLU A 34 -10.02 -8.98 8.83
CA GLU A 34 -10.90 -8.40 9.86
C GLU A 34 -10.23 -7.23 10.59
N GLU A 35 -8.90 -7.27 10.77
CA GLU A 35 -8.17 -6.16 11.36
C GLU A 35 -8.13 -4.96 10.41
N ILE A 36 -7.93 -5.21 9.11
CA ILE A 36 -7.95 -4.19 8.07
C ILE A 36 -9.32 -3.50 8.04
N LEU A 37 -10.41 -4.26 7.98
CA LEU A 37 -11.76 -3.70 7.94
C LEU A 37 -12.11 -2.92 9.21
N LYS A 38 -11.70 -3.41 10.38
CA LYS A 38 -11.93 -2.68 11.66
C LYS A 38 -11.14 -1.37 11.75
N ASN A 39 -10.02 -1.26 11.03
CA ASN A 39 -9.13 -0.10 11.05
C ASN A 39 -8.98 0.54 9.67
N GLU A 40 -10.03 0.46 8.86
CA GLU A 40 -10.05 0.83 7.45
C GLU A 40 -9.43 2.21 7.19
N LYS A 41 -9.82 3.21 7.98
CA LYS A 41 -9.28 4.58 7.87
C LYS A 41 -7.76 4.61 7.95
N TYR A 42 -7.17 3.87 8.89
CA TYR A 42 -5.71 3.85 9.06
C TYR A 42 -5.02 3.03 7.96
N PHE A 43 -5.69 1.99 7.45
CA PHE A 43 -5.20 1.25 6.31
C PHE A 43 -5.13 2.13 5.06
N LEU A 44 -6.21 2.85 4.75
CA LEU A 44 -6.25 3.79 3.64
C LEU A 44 -5.19 4.89 3.78
N GLU A 45 -5.02 5.43 4.99
CA GLU A 45 -3.99 6.44 5.25
C GLU A 45 -2.57 5.91 5.01
N ILE A 46 -2.30 4.63 5.35
CA ILE A 46 -1.03 4.02 4.99
C ILE A 46 -0.89 3.93 3.47
N LEU A 47 -1.94 3.51 2.75
CA LEU A 47 -1.90 3.42 1.28
C LEU A 47 -1.65 4.79 0.64
N ASP A 48 -2.27 5.86 1.14
CA ASP A 48 -2.04 7.23 0.69
C ASP A 48 -0.54 7.61 0.81
N LEU A 49 0.06 7.35 1.97
CA LEU A 49 1.48 7.63 2.22
C LEU A 49 2.42 6.81 1.33
N LEU A 50 2.08 5.54 1.10
CA LEU A 50 2.86 4.67 0.20
C LEU A 50 2.78 5.15 -1.24
N VAL A 51 1.60 5.54 -1.71
CA VAL A 51 1.38 6.05 -3.06
C VAL A 51 2.10 7.39 -3.27
N GLU A 52 2.02 8.29 -2.30
CA GLU A 52 2.72 9.58 -2.34
C GLU A 52 4.24 9.36 -2.43
N SER A 53 4.80 8.55 -1.52
CA SER A 53 6.23 8.23 -1.53
C SER A 53 6.68 7.51 -2.79
N TYR A 54 5.85 6.59 -3.30
CA TYR A 54 6.14 5.85 -4.53
C TYR A 54 6.23 6.80 -5.72
N SER A 55 5.24 7.66 -5.88
CA SER A 55 5.14 8.59 -7.01
C SER A 55 6.21 9.68 -6.97
N ASP A 56 6.62 10.11 -5.76
CA ASP A 56 7.59 11.19 -5.60
C ASP A 56 9.03 10.74 -5.93
N SER A 57 9.49 9.61 -5.36
CA SER A 57 10.87 9.17 -5.55
C SER A 57 11.06 7.67 -5.78
N ALA A 58 10.24 6.82 -5.15
CA ALA A 58 10.53 5.38 -5.12
C ALA A 58 10.35 4.69 -6.48
N ILE A 59 9.59 5.31 -7.39
CA ILE A 59 9.36 4.82 -8.76
C ILE A 59 10.66 4.68 -9.56
N PHE A 60 11.66 5.53 -9.30
CA PHE A 60 12.97 5.48 -9.95
C PHE A 60 13.87 4.35 -9.43
N GLU A 61 13.49 3.70 -8.32
CA GLU A 61 14.19 2.54 -7.76
C GLU A 61 13.64 1.20 -8.28
N VAL A 62 12.58 1.23 -9.10
CA VAL A 62 11.93 0.04 -9.65
C VAL A 62 12.87 -0.68 -10.62
N ASN A 63 12.96 -1.99 -10.48
CA ASN A 63 13.72 -2.88 -11.34
C ASN A 63 12.98 -4.21 -11.51
N ASN A 64 13.48 -5.08 -12.38
CA ASN A 64 12.82 -6.36 -12.69
C ASN A 64 12.56 -7.24 -11.46
N ASN A 65 13.35 -7.12 -10.39
CA ASN A 65 13.18 -7.96 -9.19
C ASN A 65 12.03 -7.48 -8.31
N ASN A 66 11.89 -6.15 -8.13
CA ASN A 66 10.86 -5.58 -7.27
C ASN A 66 9.55 -5.27 -8.03
N LYS A 67 9.60 -5.15 -9.36
CA LYS A 67 8.44 -4.99 -10.24
C LYS A 67 7.39 -6.07 -9.97
N PHE A 68 7.78 -7.34 -10.00
CA PHE A 68 6.88 -8.46 -9.74
C PHE A 68 6.26 -8.44 -8.34
N PHE A 69 6.96 -7.86 -7.36
CA PHE A 69 6.42 -7.69 -6.00
C PHE A 69 5.32 -6.63 -5.97
N LEU A 70 5.52 -5.50 -6.64
CA LEU A 70 4.52 -4.44 -6.78
C LEU A 70 3.28 -4.92 -7.54
N GLU A 71 3.47 -5.67 -8.64
CA GLU A 71 2.36 -6.34 -9.36
C GLU A 71 1.52 -7.22 -8.43
N LYS A 72 2.17 -8.10 -7.66
CA LYS A 72 1.47 -8.96 -6.71
C LYS A 72 0.72 -8.19 -5.63
N PHE A 73 1.28 -7.05 -5.20
CA PHE A 73 0.63 -6.20 -4.22
C PHE A 73 -0.61 -5.53 -4.80
N SER A 74 -0.52 -4.95 -6.00
CA SER A 74 -1.67 -4.42 -6.75
C SER A 74 -2.77 -5.46 -6.91
N ASP A 75 -2.38 -6.68 -7.31
CA ASP A 75 -3.30 -7.81 -7.46
C ASP A 75 -3.99 -8.20 -6.14
N TRP A 76 -3.26 -8.11 -5.02
CA TRP A 76 -3.79 -8.35 -3.69
C TRP A 76 -4.77 -7.26 -3.26
N LEU A 77 -4.46 -5.98 -3.52
CA LEU A 77 -5.35 -4.84 -3.24
C LEU A 77 -6.67 -4.97 -4.00
N LEU A 78 -6.62 -5.25 -5.30
CA LEU A 78 -7.82 -5.44 -6.13
C LEU A 78 -8.70 -6.59 -5.64
N LYS A 79 -8.09 -7.72 -5.26
CA LYS A 79 -8.82 -8.86 -4.69
C LYS A 79 -9.45 -8.52 -3.35
N LEU A 80 -8.78 -7.71 -2.53
CA LEU A 80 -9.29 -7.24 -1.25
C LEU A 80 -10.50 -6.31 -1.45
N GLY A 81 -10.37 -5.28 -2.29
CA GLY A 81 -11.43 -4.31 -2.58
C GLY A 81 -12.65 -4.91 -3.27
N LYS A 82 -12.47 -5.91 -4.15
CA LYS A 82 -13.59 -6.65 -4.75
C LYS A 82 -14.40 -7.47 -3.74
N LYS A 83 -13.74 -8.01 -2.72
CA LYS A 83 -14.40 -8.85 -1.70
C LYS A 83 -15.01 -8.03 -0.58
N HIS A 84 -14.46 -6.86 -0.29
CA HIS A 84 -14.84 -6.05 0.84
C HIS A 84 -14.96 -4.58 0.44
N PRO A 85 -16.09 -3.92 0.76
CA PRO A 85 -16.25 -2.50 0.50
C PRO A 85 -15.30 -1.71 1.42
N ILE A 86 -14.22 -1.18 0.85
CA ILE A 86 -13.21 -0.37 1.52
C ILE A 86 -13.18 0.99 0.81
N GLY A 87 -13.04 2.08 1.56
CA GLY A 87 -13.01 3.46 1.04
C GLY A 87 -14.37 4.17 1.11
N LYS A 88 -14.32 5.52 1.10
CA LYS A 88 -15.51 6.39 1.16
C LYS A 88 -16.52 6.14 0.03
N ASN A 89 -16.04 5.73 -1.15
CA ASN A 89 -16.86 5.46 -2.32
C ASN A 89 -17.10 3.96 -2.57
N LYS A 90 -16.55 3.07 -1.72
CA LYS A 90 -16.42 1.63 -2.00
C LYS A 90 -15.69 1.34 -3.32
N ASP A 91 -14.81 2.26 -3.73
CA ASP A 91 -13.90 2.02 -4.84
C ASP A 91 -12.96 0.88 -4.41
N ASP A 92 -12.90 -0.13 -5.26
CA ASP A 92 -12.28 -1.46 -5.10
C ASP A 92 -10.75 -1.46 -4.95
N LEU A 93 -10.18 -0.39 -4.36
CA LEU A 93 -8.76 -0.12 -4.22
C LEU A 93 -8.00 -0.02 -5.56
N SER A 94 -8.71 0.02 -6.69
CA SER A 94 -8.12 0.15 -8.04
C SER A 94 -7.27 1.39 -8.20
N SER A 95 -7.70 2.53 -7.66
CA SER A 95 -6.93 3.78 -7.74
C SER A 95 -5.52 3.68 -7.14
N TYR A 96 -5.36 2.96 -6.03
CA TYR A 96 -4.05 2.69 -5.44
C TYR A 96 -3.26 1.68 -6.28
N SER A 97 -3.94 0.60 -6.70
CA SER A 97 -3.36 -0.46 -7.53
C SER A 97 -2.74 0.10 -8.81
N ASP A 98 -3.46 0.98 -9.51
CA ASP A 98 -3.05 1.56 -10.78
C ASP A 98 -1.78 2.39 -10.66
N ILE A 99 -1.56 3.06 -9.52
CA ILE A 99 -0.38 3.91 -9.32
C ILE A 99 0.89 3.07 -9.26
N PHE A 100 0.87 1.93 -8.56
CA PHE A 100 2.01 1.01 -8.53
C PHE A 100 2.29 0.35 -9.89
N LEU A 101 1.34 0.40 -10.83
CA LEU A 101 1.45 -0.16 -12.17
C LEU A 101 1.73 0.90 -13.25
N LYS A 102 1.60 2.21 -12.94
CA LYS A 102 1.49 3.28 -13.95
C LYS A 102 2.74 3.54 -14.80
N GLU A 103 3.91 3.08 -14.35
CA GLU A 103 5.19 3.22 -15.05
C GLU A 103 5.86 1.86 -15.33
N MET A 104 5.08 0.77 -15.36
CA MET A 104 5.55 -0.57 -15.70
C MET A 104 5.61 -0.82 -17.20
#